data_AF-A0A7M7LIK3-F1
#
_entry.id   AF-A0A7M7LIK3-F1
#
_cell.length_a   1.000
_cell.length_b   1.000
_cell.length_c   1.000
_cell.angle_alpha   90.00
_cell.angle_beta   90.00
_cell.angle_gamma   90.00
#
_symmetry.space_group_name_H-M   'P 1'
#
loop_
_entity.id
_entity.type
_entity.pdbx_description
1 polymer ?
#
loop_
_entity_poly.entity_id
_entity_poly.type
_entity_poly.pdbx_seq_one_letter_code
_entity_poly.pdbx_strand_id
1 'polypeptide(L)'
;MRRSGTAFVALVLSFLYIACLAEANVISLGSMLGWLDPKLNSIFGAYGRFNRYGCYCGIGGSGLPVDQIDCCCQLHDACYDSLTDDGTCTRGGTFSHLYQYTKYKEDGRPQIKCKESDDPCAYKLCQCDRKVAVCLSTHESKYNMKYKNYDRNTKCEKKKWMQADFCQIP
;
A
#
# COMPACT_ATOMS: atom_id res chain seq x y z
N MET A 1 28.04 7.93 39.81
CA MET A 1 28.16 7.54 38.38
C MET A 1 26.90 7.96 37.64
N ARG A 2 26.91 9.10 36.94
CA ARG A 2 25.79 9.53 36.07
C ARG A 2 25.89 8.75 34.77
N ARG A 3 25.04 7.73 34.56
CA ARG A 3 24.94 7.06 33.25
C ARG A 3 24.47 8.10 32.23
N SER A 4 25.24 8.27 31.15
CA SER A 4 25.04 9.25 30.11
C SER A 4 23.71 9.03 29.37
N GLY A 5 22.65 9.71 29.82
CA GLY A 5 21.32 9.63 29.20
C GLY A 5 21.30 10.12 27.74
N THR A 6 22.28 10.93 27.34
CA THR A 6 22.42 11.42 25.96
C THR A 6 22.76 10.31 24.97
N ALA A 7 23.53 9.30 25.37
CA ALA A 7 23.84 8.15 24.51
C ALA A 7 22.61 7.25 24.30
N PHE A 8 21.81 7.03 25.35
CA PHE A 8 20.56 6.27 25.24
C PHE A 8 19.52 7.00 24.38
N VAL A 9 19.38 8.32 24.56
CA VAL A 9 18.50 9.16 23.73
C VAL A 9 18.95 9.17 22.27
N ALA A 10 20.26 9.28 21.99
CA ALA A 10 20.78 9.23 20.63
C ALA A 10 20.57 7.85 19.96
N LEU A 11 20.71 6.75 20.70
CA LEU A 11 20.42 5.40 20.21
C LEU A 11 18.94 5.19 19.92
N VAL A 12 18.04 5.72 20.77
CA VAL A 12 16.61 5.69 20.51
C VAL A 12 16.23 6.55 19.31
N LEU A 13 16.78 7.77 19.19
CA LEU A 13 16.50 8.65 18.05
C LEU A 13 17.05 8.10 16.73
N SER A 14 18.23 7.50 16.74
CA SER A 14 18.79 6.84 15.56
C SER A 14 18.03 5.57 15.21
N PHE A 15 17.59 4.77 16.18
CA PHE A 15 16.73 3.61 15.93
C PHE A 15 15.36 4.03 15.39
N LEU A 16 14.75 5.09 15.93
CA LEU A 16 13.49 5.65 15.41
C LEU A 16 13.67 6.24 14.01
N TYR A 17 14.80 6.89 13.73
CA TYR A 17 15.13 7.40 12.40
C TYR A 17 15.32 6.24 11.40
N ILE A 18 16.07 5.20 11.76
CA ILE A 18 16.29 4.00 10.94
C ILE A 18 14.98 3.23 10.73
N ALA A 19 14.14 3.10 11.77
CA ALA A 19 12.80 2.50 11.65
C ALA A 19 11.87 3.33 10.75
N CYS A 20 11.97 4.66 10.80
CA CYS A 20 11.22 5.56 9.92
C CYS A 20 11.64 5.39 8.44
N LEU A 21 12.92 5.17 8.18
CA LEU A 21 13.43 4.88 6.83
C LEU A 21 12.98 3.50 6.32
N ALA A 22 12.79 2.52 7.21
CA ALA A 22 12.42 1.14 6.85
C ALA A 22 10.95 0.98 6.40
N GLU A 23 10.11 1.99 6.57
CA GLU A 23 8.67 1.93 6.23
C GLU A 23 8.22 3.06 5.30
N ALA A 24 9.16 3.79 4.71
CA ALA A 24 8.86 5.06 4.07
C ALA A 24 7.88 4.95 2.87
N ASN A 25 7.82 3.81 2.18
CA ASN A 25 6.84 3.60 1.12
C ASN A 25 5.45 3.20 1.67
N VAL A 26 5.37 2.38 2.73
CA VAL A 26 4.12 2.01 3.41
C VAL A 26 3.50 3.24 4.06
N ILE A 27 4.34 4.09 4.66
CA ILE A 27 3.97 5.41 5.17
C ILE A 27 3.45 6.31 4.03
N SER A 28 4.10 6.27 2.86
CA SER A 28 3.67 7.05 1.68
C SER A 28 2.31 6.59 1.17
N LEU A 29 2.06 5.29 1.04
CA LEU A 29 0.76 4.73 0.66
C LEU A 29 -0.33 5.08 1.68
N GLY A 30 -0.06 4.94 2.99
CA GLY A 30 -1.01 5.33 4.03
C GLY A 30 -1.35 6.83 3.99
N SER A 31 -0.35 7.68 3.72
CA SER A 31 -0.52 9.13 3.54
C SER A 31 -1.32 9.49 2.28
N MET A 32 -1.17 8.73 1.19
CA MET A 32 -2.01 8.87 -0.01
C MET A 32 -3.47 8.55 0.29
N LEU A 33 -3.73 7.40 0.93
CA LEU A 33 -5.08 6.98 1.31
C LEU A 33 -5.79 8.00 2.22
N GLY A 34 -5.12 8.47 3.28
CA GLY A 34 -5.71 9.45 4.19
C GLY A 34 -5.98 10.82 3.55
N TRP A 35 -5.31 11.16 2.44
CA TRP A 35 -5.62 12.35 1.65
C TRP A 35 -6.86 12.16 0.78
N LEU A 36 -6.99 10.98 0.16
CA LEU A 36 -8.09 10.64 -0.74
C LEU A 36 -9.40 10.37 0.03
N ASP A 37 -9.30 9.75 1.20
CA ASP A 37 -10.45 9.50 2.08
C ASP A 37 -10.21 10.06 3.48
N PRO A 38 -10.82 11.21 3.82
CA PRO A 38 -10.73 11.81 5.14
C PRO A 38 -11.28 10.95 6.28
N LYS A 39 -12.03 9.86 6.01
CA LYS A 39 -12.45 8.91 7.05
C LYS A 39 -11.30 8.00 7.49
N LEU A 40 -10.26 7.88 6.66
CA LEU A 40 -9.03 7.14 6.93
C LEU A 40 -7.93 8.03 7.54
N ASN A 41 -8.30 9.17 8.13
CA ASN A 41 -7.47 10.32 8.55
C ASN A 41 -6.26 10.07 9.48
N SER A 42 -5.88 8.82 9.73
CA SER A 42 -4.59 8.46 10.33
C SER A 42 -3.86 7.46 9.43
N ILE A 43 -2.55 7.63 9.26
CA ILE A 43 -1.68 6.68 8.54
C ILE A 43 -1.88 5.26 9.08
N PHE A 44 -1.96 5.12 10.41
CA PHE A 44 -2.24 3.86 11.08
C PHE A 44 -3.68 3.38 10.87
N GLY A 45 -4.62 4.29 10.66
CA GLY A 45 -6.02 3.98 10.34
C GLY A 45 -6.16 3.35 8.96
N ALA A 46 -5.52 3.92 7.93
CA ALA A 46 -5.53 3.38 6.57
C ALA A 46 -4.88 1.99 6.49
N TYR A 47 -3.66 1.85 7.03
CA TYR A 47 -2.97 0.57 7.11
C TYR A 47 -3.78 -0.45 7.93
N GLY A 48 -4.24 -0.04 9.11
CA GLY A 48 -5.04 -0.86 10.01
C GLY A 48 -6.38 -1.30 9.42
N ARG A 49 -6.95 -0.56 8.45
CA ARG A 49 -8.22 -0.92 7.82
C ARG A 49 -8.07 -2.00 6.77
N PHE A 50 -7.18 -1.81 5.80
CA PHE A 50 -7.08 -2.70 4.64
C PHE A 50 -6.05 -3.83 4.79
N ASN A 51 -5.06 -3.72 5.68
CA ASN A 51 -4.09 -4.81 5.84
C ASN A 51 -4.76 -6.10 6.34
N ARG A 52 -4.36 -7.28 5.84
CA ARG A 52 -5.00 -8.57 6.14
C ARG A 52 -6.50 -8.61 5.78
N TYR A 53 -6.91 -7.83 4.78
CA TYR A 53 -8.24 -7.92 4.21
C TYR A 53 -8.26 -8.94 3.07
N GLY A 54 -9.31 -9.77 3.02
CA GLY A 54 -9.52 -10.74 1.95
C GLY A 54 -8.32 -11.65 1.66
N CYS A 55 -8.18 -11.99 0.40
CA CYS A 55 -7.19 -12.91 -0.13
C CYS A 55 -5.87 -12.25 -0.54
N TYR A 56 -5.87 -10.94 -0.80
CA TYR A 56 -4.72 -10.21 -1.34
C TYR A 56 -4.19 -9.13 -0.41
N CYS A 57 -5.02 -8.23 0.14
CA CYS A 57 -4.52 -7.05 0.87
C CYS A 57 -3.58 -7.36 2.06
N GLY A 58 -2.27 -7.17 1.88
CA GLY A 58 -1.23 -7.51 2.87
C GLY A 58 -0.04 -8.21 2.19
N ILE A 59 0.77 -8.94 2.95
CA ILE A 59 1.90 -9.68 2.38
C ILE A 59 1.41 -10.93 1.64
N GLY A 60 1.69 -10.97 0.33
CA GLY A 60 1.31 -12.05 -0.57
C GLY A 60 -0.19 -12.13 -0.82
N GLY A 61 -0.61 -13.07 -1.67
CA GLY A 61 -2.01 -13.27 -1.97
C GLY A 61 -2.20 -14.41 -2.95
N SER A 62 -3.39 -15.02 -2.94
CA SER A 62 -3.72 -16.07 -3.91
C SER A 62 -5.22 -16.33 -3.97
N GLY A 63 -5.66 -16.96 -5.06
CA GLY A 63 -7.04 -17.39 -5.23
C GLY A 63 -7.91 -16.34 -5.91
N LEU A 64 -9.19 -16.29 -5.54
CA LEU A 64 -10.15 -15.29 -6.03
C LEU A 64 -10.28 -14.17 -5.01
N PRO A 65 -10.24 -12.89 -5.44
CA PRO A 65 -10.54 -11.78 -4.57
C PRO A 65 -11.99 -11.84 -4.10
N VAL A 66 -12.22 -11.52 -2.83
CA VAL A 66 -13.55 -11.67 -2.19
C VAL A 66 -14.51 -10.52 -2.49
N ASP A 67 -13.99 -9.37 -2.90
CA ASP A 67 -14.74 -8.19 -3.34
C ASP A 67 -13.82 -7.21 -4.09
N GLN A 68 -14.34 -6.00 -4.37
CA GLN A 68 -13.61 -4.97 -5.10
C GLN A 68 -12.45 -4.33 -4.30
N ILE A 69 -12.49 -4.36 -2.97
CA ILE A 69 -11.36 -3.90 -2.15
C ILE A 69 -10.21 -4.88 -2.29
N ASP A 70 -10.52 -6.18 -2.24
CA ASP A 70 -9.54 -7.24 -2.42
C ASP A 70 -9.00 -7.27 -3.87
N CYS A 71 -9.81 -6.91 -4.86
CA CYS A 71 -9.36 -6.65 -6.24
C CYS A 71 -8.32 -5.54 -6.33
N CYS A 72 -8.51 -4.41 -5.63
CA CYS A 72 -7.52 -3.33 -5.60
C CYS A 72 -6.14 -3.85 -5.17
N CYS A 73 -6.13 -4.73 -4.17
CA CYS A 73 -4.91 -5.33 -3.65
C CYS A 73 -4.32 -6.39 -4.58
N GLN A 74 -5.13 -7.21 -5.24
CA GLN A 74 -4.66 -8.14 -6.26
C GLN A 74 -3.93 -7.41 -7.39
N LEU A 75 -4.48 -6.29 -7.84
CA LEU A 75 -3.88 -5.48 -8.90
C LEU A 75 -2.65 -4.70 -8.43
N HIS A 76 -2.58 -4.34 -7.14
CA HIS A 76 -1.38 -3.77 -6.52
C HIS A 76 -0.25 -4.80 -6.47
N ASP A 77 -0.52 -6.02 -6.01
CA ASP A 77 0.42 -7.14 -6.02
C ASP A 77 0.92 -7.42 -7.44
N ALA A 78 0.02 -7.49 -8.42
CA ALA A 78 0.40 -7.68 -9.83
C ALA A 78 1.27 -6.53 -10.37
N CYS A 79 1.03 -5.29 -9.92
CA CYS A 79 1.86 -4.14 -10.27
C CYS A 79 3.28 -4.30 -9.71
N TYR A 80 3.39 -4.70 -8.43
CA TYR A 80 4.68 -4.95 -7.79
C TYR A 80 5.43 -6.11 -8.46
N ASP A 81 4.75 -7.22 -8.71
CA ASP A 81 5.32 -8.39 -9.40
C ASP A 81 5.86 -7.98 -10.77
N SER A 82 5.10 -7.20 -11.56
CA SER A 82 5.57 -6.70 -12.85
C SER A 82 6.83 -5.84 -12.75
N LEU A 83 6.96 -5.01 -11.71
CA LEU A 83 8.17 -4.19 -11.50
C LEU A 83 9.38 -5.02 -11.08
N THR A 84 9.14 -6.16 -10.41
CA THR A 84 10.22 -7.08 -10.05
C THR A 84 10.62 -7.98 -11.22
N ASP A 85 9.66 -8.44 -12.00
CA ASP A 85 9.87 -9.35 -13.12
C ASP A 85 10.58 -8.66 -14.29
N ASP A 86 10.28 -7.38 -14.54
CA ASP A 86 10.95 -6.58 -15.57
C ASP A 86 12.29 -5.98 -15.10
N GLY A 87 12.67 -6.22 -13.84
CA GLY A 87 13.90 -5.72 -13.23
C GLY A 87 13.91 -4.22 -12.92
N THR A 88 12.78 -3.52 -13.08
CA THR A 88 12.68 -2.09 -12.72
C THR A 88 12.96 -1.87 -11.24
N CYS A 89 12.42 -2.74 -10.39
CA CYS A 89 12.62 -2.71 -8.95
C CYS A 89 13.17 -4.04 -8.45
N THR A 90 14.00 -4.01 -7.41
CA THR A 90 14.26 -5.24 -6.64
C THR A 90 13.04 -5.60 -5.80
N ARG A 91 12.89 -6.87 -5.43
CA ARG A 91 11.84 -7.31 -4.51
C ARG A 91 11.87 -6.59 -3.16
N GLY A 92 13.04 -6.20 -2.67
CA GLY A 92 13.15 -5.36 -1.47
C GLY A 92 12.74 -3.91 -1.75
N GLY A 93 13.09 -3.40 -2.94
CA GLY A 93 12.76 -2.06 -3.40
C GLY A 93 11.25 -1.79 -3.43
N THR A 94 10.43 -2.77 -3.78
CA THR A 94 8.95 -2.58 -3.73
C THR A 94 8.40 -2.33 -2.32
N PHE A 95 9.19 -2.53 -1.25
CA PHE A 95 8.80 -2.28 0.15
C PHE A 95 9.58 -1.15 0.85
N SER A 96 10.68 -0.67 0.28
CA SER A 96 11.52 0.34 0.95
C SER A 96 12.01 1.46 0.04
N HIS A 97 11.77 1.36 -1.27
CA HIS A 97 12.24 2.36 -2.21
C HIS A 97 11.45 3.66 -2.06
N LEU A 98 12.18 4.76 -1.99
CA LEU A 98 11.61 6.09 -1.78
C LEU A 98 11.15 6.69 -3.10
N TYR A 99 10.02 7.38 -3.08
CA TYR A 99 9.52 8.13 -4.21
C TYR A 99 8.88 9.45 -3.76
N GLN A 100 8.65 10.36 -4.71
CA GLN A 100 8.04 11.66 -4.45
C GLN A 100 6.68 11.78 -5.15
N TYR A 101 5.74 12.44 -4.48
CA TYR A 101 4.42 12.74 -5.02
C TYR A 101 3.90 14.06 -4.47
N THR A 102 2.92 14.64 -5.15
CA THR A 102 2.21 15.83 -4.70
C THR A 102 0.74 15.51 -4.45
N LYS A 103 0.16 16.22 -3.48
CA LYS A 103 -1.26 16.21 -3.14
C LYS A 103 -1.85 17.53 -3.59
N TYR A 104 -2.98 17.50 -4.29
CA TYR A 104 -3.66 18.70 -4.76
C TYR A 104 -5.17 18.46 -4.82
N LYS A 105 -5.94 19.51 -5.12
CA LYS A 105 -7.37 19.40 -5.38
C LYS A 105 -7.66 19.81 -6.82
N GLU A 106 -8.53 19.05 -7.47
CA GLU A 106 -9.06 19.33 -8.80
C GLU A 106 -10.58 19.32 -8.70
N ASP A 107 -11.23 20.44 -9.02
CA ASP A 107 -12.66 20.67 -8.78
C ASP A 107 -13.11 20.34 -7.34
N GLY A 108 -12.26 20.68 -6.36
CA GLY A 108 -12.48 20.39 -4.95
C GLY A 108 -12.25 18.94 -4.52
N ARG A 109 -11.99 18.01 -5.46
CA ARG A 109 -11.73 16.59 -5.18
C ARG A 109 -10.24 16.34 -4.92
N PRO A 110 -9.87 15.55 -3.89
CA PRO A 110 -8.47 15.25 -3.60
C PRO A 110 -7.85 14.41 -4.72
N GLN A 111 -6.67 14.82 -5.15
CA GLN A 111 -5.88 14.15 -6.19
C GLN A 111 -4.44 13.93 -5.71
N ILE A 112 -3.77 12.95 -6.33
CA ILE A 112 -2.35 12.64 -6.12
C ILE A 112 -1.67 12.58 -7.49
N LYS A 113 -0.49 13.18 -7.59
CA LYS A 113 0.37 13.09 -8.78
C LYS A 113 1.75 12.60 -8.37
N CYS A 114 2.19 11.49 -8.95
CA CYS A 114 3.56 11.02 -8.81
C CYS A 114 4.52 11.95 -9.54
N LYS A 115 5.63 12.29 -8.90
CA LYS A 115 6.66 13.15 -9.50
C LYS A 115 7.58 12.28 -10.35
N GLU A 116 7.84 12.72 -11.57
CA GLU A 116 8.81 12.08 -12.46
C GLU A 116 10.18 11.99 -11.80
N SER A 117 10.92 10.93 -12.12
CA SER A 117 12.22 10.62 -11.54
C SER A 117 13.09 9.92 -12.58
N ASP A 118 14.39 10.19 -12.54
CA ASP A 118 15.38 9.44 -13.32
C ASP A 118 15.54 8.00 -12.80
N ASP A 119 15.05 7.72 -11.58
CA ASP A 119 14.91 6.36 -11.05
C ASP A 119 13.56 5.76 -11.51
N PRO A 120 13.59 4.77 -12.43
CA PRO A 120 12.37 4.17 -12.95
C PRO A 120 11.59 3.40 -11.86
N CYS A 121 12.28 2.89 -10.82
CA CYS A 121 11.61 2.25 -9.70
C CYS A 121 10.79 3.28 -8.90
N ALA A 122 11.37 4.43 -8.56
CA ALA A 122 10.68 5.47 -7.81
C ALA A 122 9.37 5.90 -8.48
N TYR A 123 9.42 6.23 -9.77
CA TYR A 123 8.23 6.71 -10.48
C TYR A 123 7.17 5.61 -10.65
N LYS A 124 7.55 4.42 -11.13
CA LYS A 124 6.57 3.36 -11.38
C LYS A 124 5.98 2.80 -10.08
N LEU A 125 6.79 2.68 -9.01
CA LEU A 125 6.32 2.25 -7.69
C LEU A 125 5.31 3.23 -7.12
N CYS A 126 5.58 4.54 -7.20
CA CYS A 126 4.61 5.57 -6.83
C CYS A 126 3.29 5.39 -7.59
N GLN A 127 3.34 5.05 -8.88
CA GLN A 127 2.13 4.87 -9.69
C GLN A 127 1.34 3.62 -9.26
N CYS A 128 2.00 2.53 -8.87
CA CYS A 128 1.32 1.38 -8.25
C CYS A 128 0.59 1.81 -6.96
N ASP A 129 1.28 2.53 -6.07
CA ASP A 129 0.73 2.97 -4.79
C ASP A 129 -0.40 3.99 -4.94
N ARG A 130 -0.27 4.93 -5.89
CA ARG A 130 -1.33 5.87 -6.26
C ARG A 130 -2.57 5.13 -6.73
N LYS A 131 -2.43 4.14 -7.62
CA LYS A 131 -3.56 3.40 -8.18
C LYS A 131 -4.32 2.64 -7.11
N VAL A 132 -3.62 1.90 -6.23
CA VAL A 132 -4.29 1.18 -5.14
C VAL A 132 -4.92 2.15 -4.14
N ALA A 133 -4.27 3.26 -3.83
CA ALA A 133 -4.83 4.28 -2.93
C ALA A 133 -6.15 4.85 -3.47
N VAL A 134 -6.19 5.20 -4.75
CA VAL A 134 -7.42 5.65 -5.43
C VAL A 134 -8.47 4.55 -5.38
N CYS A 135 -8.13 3.33 -5.83
CA CYS A 135 -9.06 2.20 -5.87
C CYS A 135 -9.71 1.93 -4.50
N LEU A 136 -8.90 1.78 -3.46
CA LEU A 136 -9.38 1.55 -2.09
C LEU A 136 -10.27 2.69 -1.59
N SER A 137 -9.90 3.96 -1.84
CA SER A 137 -10.71 5.12 -1.43
C SER A 137 -12.09 5.12 -2.10
N THR A 138 -12.21 4.67 -3.35
CA THR A 138 -13.50 4.60 -4.06
C THR A 138 -14.40 3.47 -3.56
N HIS A 139 -13.82 2.45 -2.92
CA HIS A 139 -14.54 1.27 -2.44
C HIS A 139 -14.66 1.21 -0.92
N GLU A 140 -14.13 2.19 -0.20
CA GLU A 140 -14.17 2.29 1.26
C GLU A 140 -15.58 2.06 1.85
N SER A 141 -16.60 2.64 1.20
CA SER A 141 -18.01 2.53 1.61
C SER A 141 -18.57 1.11 1.53
N LYS A 142 -17.94 0.22 0.75
CA LYS A 142 -18.31 -1.18 0.58
C LYS A 142 -17.51 -2.12 1.50
N TYR A 143 -16.65 -1.57 2.35
CA TYR A 143 -15.84 -2.36 3.27
C TYR A 143 -16.70 -3.29 4.13
N ASN A 144 -16.38 -4.57 4.07
CA ASN A 144 -17.01 -5.61 4.84
C ASN A 144 -16.07 -6.18 5.90
N MET A 145 -16.41 -6.00 7.19
CA MET A 145 -15.62 -6.49 8.31
C MET A 145 -15.44 -8.01 8.31
N LYS A 146 -16.33 -8.79 7.66
CA LYS A 146 -16.21 -10.24 7.51
C LYS A 146 -14.90 -10.67 6.84
N TYR A 147 -14.35 -9.82 5.96
CA TYR A 147 -13.12 -10.10 5.23
C TYR A 147 -11.88 -9.54 5.92
N LYS A 148 -12.02 -8.92 7.10
CA LYS A 148 -10.87 -8.53 7.91
C LYS A 148 -10.27 -9.75 8.61
N ASN A 149 -8.94 -9.86 8.60
CA ASN A 149 -8.21 -11.03 9.11
C ASN A 149 -8.73 -12.33 8.49
N TYR A 150 -8.99 -12.30 7.18
CA TYR A 150 -9.55 -13.44 6.45
C TYR A 150 -8.58 -14.63 6.47
N ASP A 151 -9.11 -15.84 6.66
CA ASP A 151 -8.30 -17.06 6.63
C ASP A 151 -7.97 -17.44 5.19
N ARG A 152 -6.81 -16.97 4.73
CA ARG A 152 -6.35 -17.18 3.36
C ARG A 152 -6.03 -18.64 3.03
N ASN A 153 -5.70 -19.45 4.04
CA ASN A 153 -5.29 -20.83 3.81
C ASN A 153 -6.47 -21.74 3.47
N THR A 154 -7.66 -21.40 3.98
CA THR A 154 -8.84 -22.26 3.84
C THR A 154 -9.95 -21.64 3.00
N LYS A 155 -10.01 -20.30 2.88
CA LYS A 155 -11.16 -19.60 2.27
C LYS A 155 -10.89 -18.98 0.90
N CYS A 156 -9.64 -18.83 0.50
CA CYS A 156 -9.30 -18.27 -0.80
C CYS A 156 -9.33 -19.37 -1.87
N GLU A 157 -10.42 -19.42 -2.63
CA GLU A 157 -10.63 -20.42 -3.68
C GLU A 157 -9.64 -20.24 -4.83
N LYS A 158 -9.05 -21.32 -5.32
CA LYS A 158 -8.21 -21.33 -6.53
C LYS A 158 -9.03 -21.85 -7.72
N LYS A 159 -9.90 -21.03 -8.32
CA LYS A 159 -10.61 -21.43 -9.55
C LYS A 159 -9.81 -21.01 -10.79
N LYS A 160 -9.55 -21.97 -11.68
CA LYS A 160 -8.56 -21.93 -12.77
C LYS A 160 -9.00 -21.12 -14.02
N TRP A 161 -10.23 -20.59 -14.07
CA TRP A 161 -10.82 -20.07 -15.33
C TRP A 161 -11.80 -18.87 -15.22
N MET A 162 -11.89 -18.15 -14.10
CA MET A 162 -12.88 -17.04 -13.94
C MET A 162 -12.26 -15.68 -13.56
N GLN A 163 -10.95 -15.51 -13.73
CA GLN A 163 -10.20 -14.40 -13.12
C GLN A 163 -10.08 -13.12 -13.96
N ALA A 164 -10.39 -13.14 -15.26
CA ALA A 164 -10.07 -12.01 -16.13
C ALA A 164 -11.00 -10.79 -15.99
N ASP A 165 -12.27 -10.98 -15.57
CA ASP A 165 -13.29 -9.93 -15.73
C ASP A 165 -13.78 -9.28 -14.43
N PHE A 166 -13.38 -9.79 -13.25
CA PHE A 166 -13.94 -9.33 -11.97
C PHE A 166 -13.27 -8.07 -11.43
N CYS A 167 -11.96 -7.94 -11.64
CA CYS A 167 -11.18 -6.81 -11.17
C CYS A 167 -10.86 -5.87 -12.33
N GLN A 168 -11.80 -4.98 -12.63
CA GLN A 168 -11.59 -3.87 -13.56
C GLN A 168 -11.38 -2.59 -12.74
N ILE A 169 -10.22 -1.95 -12.87
CA ILE A 169 -9.99 -0.62 -12.29
C ILE A 169 -10.72 0.40 -13.18
N PRO A 170 -11.49 1.34 -12.63
CA PRO A 170 -12.04 2.46 -13.38
C PRO A 170 -10.96 3.42 -13.93
#